data_AF-A0A2Z4GD40-F1
#
_entry.id   AF-A0A2Z4GD40-F1
#
_cell.length_a   1.000
_cell.length_b   1.000
_cell.length_c   1.000
_cell.angle_alpha   90.00
_cell.angle_beta   90.00
_cell.angle_gamma   90.00
#
_symmetry.space_group_name_H-M   'P 1'
#
loop_
_entity.id
_entity.type
_entity.pdbx_description
1 polymer ?
#
loop_
_entity_poly.entity_id
_entity_poly.type
_entity_poly.pdbx_seq_one_letter_code
_entity_poly.pdbx_strand_id
1 'polypeptide(L)'
;MKNPLFLIGAFLLTVAFSTKSNAQGTVPCVETINQFFHEEVVKAVSEGSAPVILNRLGTNPQFGRIRRHTSASAYAHLKAVKRRSKRNGAELDRLLRTLGYSGSEDPEFDKDDITPVIVPAGSVGWMGSGSKKYIKAQFGKDFEGYKIFVKEGPCFVYIMKTCGNIFYQDIPSCDQDIPCPECNNFSSWSANNTANPFCNCTPCPDCQDTVDQTINLSGAGEITSGDRVMETKEVELVASYGGQSLCLGKLTVPVSVSYEYTASGSTSASEVVRVDNQNGNALSAVNLKIPVNLDFDVEEGQTSFGDDGAIRMDVTKKRFAVLKKSYAMCATDMTSEGMEGLSATEIESTETVVTDAASDGVVGKKKQTIFFAGSDAISEVVSKEHNPTVTVIAHAKKTGKLGNGESADKYLCLGQYGVAGASALQYMLTGTSNLTHALEVCDGEGAEPAEKNIDLPIELDASFTKQEMKVGDDGKVYIEITEQQYKKMGKRFSKCCSNGDESCF
;
A
#
# COMPACT_ATOMS: atom_id res chain seq x y z
N MET A 1 -14.99 46.37 72.89
CA MET A 1 -14.86 45.26 73.86
C MET A 1 -15.11 43.95 73.14
N LYS A 2 -14.08 43.08 73.14
CA LYS A 2 -14.09 41.60 73.08
C LYS A 2 -14.92 40.89 71.98
N ASN A 3 -14.19 40.29 71.03
CA ASN A 3 -14.56 39.07 70.28
C ASN A 3 -14.87 37.90 71.25
N PRO A 4 -15.64 36.88 70.80
CA PRO A 4 -15.07 35.73 70.07
C PRO A 4 -15.93 35.31 68.85
N LEU A 5 -15.37 35.17 67.65
CA LEU A 5 -14.86 33.91 67.08
C LEU A 5 -15.73 32.66 67.40
N PHE A 6 -16.56 32.26 66.44
CA PHE A 6 -17.05 30.89 66.29
C PHE A 6 -16.90 30.46 64.83
N LEU A 7 -15.95 29.54 64.62
CA LEU A 7 -15.77 28.76 63.41
C LEU A 7 -16.92 27.74 63.32
N ILE A 8 -17.73 27.82 62.26
CA ILE A 8 -18.64 26.74 61.86
C ILE A 8 -18.05 26.15 60.58
N GLY A 9 -17.39 25.00 60.73
CA GLY A 9 -16.94 24.17 59.61
C GLY A 9 -18.13 23.51 58.94
N ALA A 10 -18.36 23.83 57.67
CA ALA A 10 -19.28 23.09 56.83
C ALA A 10 -18.60 21.79 56.38
N PHE A 11 -18.99 20.69 57.02
CA PHE A 11 -18.65 19.32 56.62
C PHE A 11 -19.42 19.00 55.32
N LEU A 12 -18.73 19.05 54.18
CA LEU A 12 -19.25 18.53 52.91
C LEU A 12 -19.24 17.00 53.00
N LEU A 13 -20.39 16.43 53.38
CA LEU A 13 -20.66 15.00 53.34
C LEU A 13 -21.03 14.63 51.90
N THR A 14 -20.04 14.32 51.05
CA THR A 14 -20.25 13.67 49.76
C THR A 14 -20.62 12.21 50.02
N VAL A 15 -21.93 11.95 50.13
CA VAL A 15 -22.47 10.58 50.06
C VAL A 15 -22.30 10.10 48.61
N ALA A 16 -21.22 9.35 48.37
CA ALA A 16 -21.08 8.54 47.17
C ALA A 16 -22.16 7.45 47.21
N PHE A 17 -23.27 7.68 46.53
CA PHE A 17 -24.18 6.60 46.15
C PHE A 17 -23.43 5.74 45.12
N SER A 18 -22.76 4.70 45.61
CA SER A 18 -22.35 3.56 44.80
C SER A 18 -23.60 2.84 44.33
N THR A 19 -24.14 3.23 43.18
CA THR A 19 -25.02 2.34 42.42
C THR A 19 -24.16 1.19 41.95
N LYS A 20 -24.25 0.05 42.64
CA LYS A 20 -23.82 -1.23 42.09
C LYS A 20 -24.61 -1.43 40.80
N SER A 21 -24.01 -1.19 39.65
CA SER A 21 -24.49 -1.77 38.41
C SER A 21 -24.28 -3.27 38.55
N ASN A 22 -25.34 -3.98 38.92
CA ASN A 22 -25.37 -5.40 38.68
C ASN A 22 -25.25 -5.57 37.17
N ALA A 23 -24.06 -5.95 36.71
CA ALA A 23 -23.89 -6.56 35.40
C ALA A 23 -24.72 -7.84 35.42
N GLN A 24 -25.97 -7.74 34.95
CA GLN A 24 -26.74 -8.91 34.60
C GLN A 24 -26.01 -9.54 33.41
N GLY A 25 -25.54 -10.77 33.60
CA GLY A 25 -24.87 -11.53 32.55
C GLY A 25 -25.69 -11.56 31.26
N THR A 26 -24.99 -11.74 30.15
CA THR A 26 -25.54 -11.83 28.80
C THR A 26 -26.74 -12.78 28.76
N VAL A 27 -27.93 -12.19 28.75
CA VAL A 27 -29.18 -12.88 28.45
C VAL A 27 -29.03 -13.41 27.02
N PRO A 28 -29.16 -14.72 26.75
CA PRO A 28 -29.03 -15.26 25.40
C PRO A 28 -29.92 -14.46 24.44
N CYS A 29 -29.43 -14.06 23.26
CA CYS A 29 -30.19 -13.23 22.31
C CYS A 29 -31.59 -13.81 21.99
N VAL A 30 -31.75 -15.12 22.16
CA VAL A 30 -33.00 -15.87 22.07
C VAL A 30 -34.01 -15.46 23.15
N GLU A 31 -33.59 -15.23 24.40
CA GLU A 31 -34.45 -14.85 25.51
C GLU A 31 -34.92 -13.39 25.37
N THR A 32 -34.09 -12.48 24.85
CA THR A 32 -34.49 -11.10 24.51
C THR A 32 -35.52 -11.04 23.38
N ILE A 33 -35.30 -11.80 22.30
CA ILE A 33 -36.27 -11.89 21.19
C ILE A 33 -37.53 -12.63 21.65
N ASN A 34 -37.37 -13.73 22.39
CA ASN A 34 -38.48 -14.46 22.99
C ASN A 34 -39.26 -13.55 23.91
N GLN A 35 -38.65 -12.67 24.72
CA GLN A 35 -39.37 -11.73 25.59
C GLN A 35 -40.15 -10.69 24.78
N PHE A 36 -39.55 -10.14 23.71
CA PHE A 36 -40.24 -9.22 22.80
C PHE A 36 -41.50 -9.84 22.18
N PHE A 37 -41.43 -11.11 21.79
CA PHE A 37 -42.60 -11.83 21.31
C PHE A 37 -43.49 -12.33 22.47
N HIS A 38 -42.95 -12.84 23.59
CA HIS A 38 -43.67 -13.44 24.73
C HIS A 38 -44.55 -12.43 25.48
N GLU A 39 -44.06 -11.21 25.75
CA GLU A 39 -44.84 -10.17 26.44
C GLU A 39 -46.09 -9.76 25.64
N GLU A 40 -46.05 -9.92 24.31
CA GLU A 40 -47.11 -9.52 23.38
C GLU A 40 -48.01 -10.68 22.93
N VAL A 41 -47.49 -11.91 23.01
CA VAL A 41 -48.09 -13.09 22.37
C VAL A 41 -48.80 -14.01 23.37
N VAL A 42 -48.27 -14.21 24.58
CA VAL A 42 -48.85 -15.14 25.57
C VAL A 42 -50.22 -14.69 26.07
N LYS A 43 -50.53 -13.39 26.04
CA LYS A 43 -51.84 -12.88 26.45
C LYS A 43 -52.95 -13.05 25.41
N ALA A 44 -52.62 -13.39 24.15
CA ALA A 44 -53.57 -13.34 23.04
C ALA A 44 -54.02 -14.70 22.50
N VAL A 45 -53.40 -15.81 22.91
CA VAL A 45 -53.65 -17.14 22.36
C VAL A 45 -53.56 -18.18 23.47
N SER A 46 -54.62 -18.97 23.68
CA SER A 46 -54.60 -20.13 24.59
C SER A 46 -53.57 -21.15 24.12
N GLU A 47 -52.74 -21.67 25.03
CA GLU A 47 -51.81 -22.77 24.75
C GLU A 47 -52.51 -23.86 23.92
N GLY A 48 -51.96 -24.18 22.74
CA GLY A 48 -52.47 -25.25 21.86
C GLY A 48 -53.28 -24.84 20.61
N SER A 49 -53.42 -23.55 20.28
CA SER A 49 -54.08 -23.18 19.01
C SER A 49 -53.24 -23.58 17.79
N ALA A 50 -53.84 -24.27 16.81
CA ALA A 50 -53.15 -24.64 15.57
C ALA A 50 -52.67 -23.41 14.77
N PRO A 51 -51.47 -23.46 14.15
CA PRO A 51 -50.95 -22.35 13.35
C PRO A 51 -51.82 -22.12 12.10
N VAL A 52 -51.96 -20.84 11.72
CA VAL A 52 -52.67 -20.48 10.49
C VAL A 52 -51.77 -20.78 9.30
N ILE A 53 -52.22 -21.68 8.41
CA ILE A 53 -51.48 -22.02 7.19
C ILE A 53 -51.59 -20.88 6.18
N LEU A 54 -50.46 -20.28 5.81
CA LEU A 54 -50.37 -19.16 4.88
C LEU A 54 -49.84 -19.63 3.53
N ASN A 55 -50.72 -19.66 2.52
CA ASN A 55 -50.36 -19.92 1.12
C ASN A 55 -50.11 -18.63 0.30
N ARG A 56 -50.39 -17.47 0.90
CA ARG A 56 -50.19 -16.14 0.31
C ARG A 56 -49.93 -15.11 1.40
N LEU A 57 -48.98 -14.21 1.14
CA LEU A 57 -48.70 -13.03 1.96
C LEU A 57 -49.26 -11.77 1.29
N GLY A 58 -49.43 -10.69 2.06
CA GLY A 58 -49.83 -9.37 1.54
C GLY A 58 -51.23 -8.90 1.92
N THR A 59 -52.03 -9.72 2.61
CA THR A 59 -53.39 -9.34 3.02
C THR A 59 -53.41 -8.28 4.13
N ASN A 60 -52.49 -8.36 5.10
CA ASN A 60 -52.37 -7.41 6.21
C ASN A 60 -50.90 -6.99 6.42
N PRO A 61 -50.37 -6.08 5.58
CA PRO A 61 -48.96 -5.67 5.64
C PRO A 61 -48.64 -4.75 6.84
N GLN A 62 -47.50 -4.96 7.50
CA GLN A 62 -46.95 -4.10 8.55
C GLN A 62 -46.06 -3.01 7.95
N PHE A 63 -44.99 -3.39 7.24
CA PHE A 63 -44.08 -2.43 6.61
C PHE A 63 -44.33 -2.27 5.10
N GLY A 64 -45.29 -3.01 4.54
CA GLY A 64 -45.61 -2.94 3.12
C GLY A 64 -44.64 -3.74 2.26
N ARG A 65 -44.96 -3.88 0.97
CA ARG A 65 -44.18 -4.68 0.03
C ARG A 65 -42.83 -4.04 -0.29
N ILE A 66 -41.76 -4.81 -0.14
CA ILE A 66 -40.40 -4.47 -0.59
C ILE A 66 -40.26 -4.90 -2.06
N ARG A 67 -39.76 -3.98 -2.92
CA ARG A 67 -39.84 -4.15 -4.38
C ARG A 67 -38.87 -5.21 -4.93
N ARG A 68 -37.58 -5.12 -4.57
CA ARG A 68 -36.52 -6.03 -5.05
C ARG A 68 -36.02 -6.89 -3.91
N HIS A 69 -35.68 -8.15 -4.18
CA HIS A 69 -35.13 -9.08 -3.19
C HIS A 69 -33.61 -8.85 -3.02
N THR A 70 -33.26 -7.65 -2.58
CA THR A 70 -31.87 -7.24 -2.33
C THR A 70 -31.78 -6.49 -1.00
N SER A 71 -30.64 -6.60 -0.32
CA SER A 71 -30.36 -5.93 0.95
C SER A 71 -30.56 -4.41 0.85
N ALA A 72 -30.00 -3.77 -0.17
CA ALA A 72 -30.16 -2.35 -0.45
C ALA A 72 -31.63 -1.92 -0.64
N SER A 73 -32.45 -2.74 -1.30
CA SER A 73 -33.88 -2.44 -1.48
C SER A 73 -34.67 -2.59 -0.19
N ALA A 74 -34.29 -3.54 0.68
CA ALA A 74 -34.89 -3.72 1.98
C ALA A 74 -34.52 -2.55 2.91
N TYR A 75 -33.23 -2.22 3.00
CA TYR A 75 -32.72 -1.10 3.79
C TYR A 75 -33.42 0.22 3.47
N ALA A 76 -33.39 0.63 2.19
CA ALA A 76 -34.02 1.88 1.76
C ALA A 76 -35.54 1.89 2.02
N HIS A 77 -36.19 0.72 1.94
CA HIS A 77 -37.62 0.61 2.23
C HIS A 77 -37.91 0.74 3.72
N LEU A 78 -37.12 0.09 4.59
CA LEU A 78 -37.25 0.14 6.05
C LEU A 78 -36.99 1.55 6.59
N LYS A 79 -35.92 2.23 6.13
CA LYS A 79 -35.67 3.65 6.48
C LYS A 79 -36.85 4.55 6.09
N ALA A 80 -37.56 4.23 5.00
CA ALA A 80 -38.72 4.99 4.55
C ALA A 80 -40.03 4.68 5.31
N VAL A 81 -40.09 3.62 6.14
CA VAL A 81 -41.32 3.22 6.86
C VAL A 81 -41.80 4.32 7.80
N LYS A 82 -40.90 4.89 8.60
CA LYS A 82 -41.21 5.97 9.57
C LYS A 82 -41.81 7.20 8.88
N ARG A 83 -41.34 7.52 7.67
CA ARG A 83 -41.88 8.60 6.84
C ARG A 83 -43.27 8.30 6.28
N ARG A 84 -43.60 7.02 6.04
CA ARG A 84 -44.88 6.58 5.45
C ARG A 84 -45.96 6.32 6.50
N SER A 85 -45.59 5.93 7.71
CA SER A 85 -46.52 5.64 8.81
C SER A 85 -45.82 5.81 10.16
N LYS A 86 -46.30 6.73 10.99
CA LYS A 86 -45.77 6.93 12.35
C LYS A 86 -45.91 5.68 13.21
N ARG A 87 -47.04 4.97 13.08
CA ARG A 87 -47.32 3.72 13.82
C ARG A 87 -46.35 2.61 13.44
N ASN A 88 -46.13 2.40 12.15
CA ASN A 88 -45.26 1.33 11.68
C ASN A 88 -43.78 1.70 11.85
N GLY A 89 -43.45 3.00 11.81
CA GLY A 89 -42.14 3.50 12.20
C GLY A 89 -41.81 3.21 13.66
N ALA A 90 -42.75 3.46 14.58
CA ALA A 90 -42.57 3.14 15.99
C ALA A 90 -42.40 1.63 16.25
N GLU A 91 -43.12 0.79 15.50
CA GLU A 91 -42.97 -0.67 15.60
C GLU A 91 -41.60 -1.14 15.05
N LEU A 92 -41.13 -0.54 13.95
CA LEU A 92 -39.80 -0.81 13.42
C LEU A 92 -38.69 -0.34 14.38
N ASP A 93 -38.83 0.85 14.97
CA ASP A 93 -37.89 1.36 15.98
C ASP A 93 -37.86 0.45 17.20
N ARG A 94 -39.02 -0.07 17.63
CA ARG A 94 -39.12 -1.03 18.74
C ARG A 94 -38.43 -2.35 18.41
N LEU A 95 -38.64 -2.88 17.20
CA LEU A 95 -37.95 -4.08 16.73
C LEU A 95 -36.44 -3.88 16.75
N LEU A 96 -35.95 -2.80 16.14
CA LEU A 96 -34.51 -2.53 16.04
C LEU A 96 -33.88 -2.30 17.43
N ARG A 97 -34.59 -1.66 18.35
CA ARG A 97 -34.17 -1.56 19.76
C ARG A 97 -34.06 -2.90 20.47
N THR A 98 -34.98 -3.80 20.17
CA THR A 98 -34.91 -5.18 20.68
C THR A 98 -33.71 -5.93 20.11
N LEU A 99 -33.34 -5.64 18.87
CA LEU A 99 -32.18 -6.21 18.20
C LEU A 99 -30.86 -5.51 18.60
N GLY A 100 -30.86 -4.56 19.54
CA GLY A 100 -29.65 -3.90 20.05
C GLY A 100 -29.29 -2.57 19.37
N TYR A 101 -30.07 -2.11 18.39
CA TYR A 101 -29.86 -0.79 17.75
C TYR A 101 -30.62 0.31 18.50
N SER A 102 -30.26 1.58 18.30
CA SER A 102 -30.99 2.73 18.84
C SER A 102 -32.36 2.98 18.15
N GLY A 103 -32.56 2.42 16.95
CA GLY A 103 -33.80 2.47 16.17
C GLY A 103 -33.54 2.47 14.66
N SER A 104 -34.54 2.83 13.85
CA SER A 104 -34.41 2.88 12.38
C SER A 104 -33.48 4.00 11.88
N GLU A 105 -33.16 4.99 12.71
CA GLU A 105 -32.22 6.08 12.40
C GLU A 105 -30.81 5.83 12.93
N ASP A 106 -30.56 4.65 13.52
CA ASP A 106 -29.22 4.27 13.98
C ASP A 106 -28.18 4.38 12.84
N PRO A 107 -27.03 5.04 13.05
CA PRO A 107 -25.95 5.12 12.06
C PRO A 107 -25.26 3.77 11.81
N GLU A 108 -25.27 2.85 12.76
CA GLU A 108 -24.66 1.52 12.65
C GLU A 108 -25.60 0.50 11.99
N PHE A 109 -26.91 0.78 11.90
CA PHE A 109 -27.82 -0.03 11.11
C PHE A 109 -27.72 0.34 9.62
N ASP A 110 -27.11 -0.54 8.82
CA ASP A 110 -26.93 -0.39 7.38
C ASP A 110 -27.50 -1.59 6.58
N LYS A 111 -27.39 -1.52 5.25
CA LYS A 111 -27.79 -2.57 4.32
C LYS A 111 -27.07 -3.90 4.56
N ASP A 112 -25.87 -3.89 5.12
CA ASP A 112 -25.04 -5.08 5.29
C ASP A 112 -25.53 -5.96 6.46
N ASP A 113 -26.37 -5.40 7.34
CA ASP A 113 -27.09 -6.12 8.42
C ASP A 113 -28.32 -6.88 7.92
N ILE A 114 -28.62 -6.81 6.62
CA ILE A 114 -29.83 -7.36 6.01
C ILE A 114 -29.48 -8.39 4.95
N THR A 115 -29.76 -9.66 5.21
CA THR A 115 -29.48 -10.76 4.27
C THR A 115 -30.76 -11.22 3.56
N PRO A 116 -30.85 -11.13 2.22
CA PRO A 116 -31.99 -11.67 1.48
C PRO A 116 -31.98 -13.20 1.52
N VAL A 117 -33.13 -13.79 1.85
CA VAL A 117 -33.28 -15.25 2.04
C VAL A 117 -34.62 -15.76 1.51
N ILE A 118 -34.71 -17.07 1.30
CA ILE A 118 -35.96 -17.78 1.06
C ILE A 118 -36.31 -18.54 2.34
N VAL A 119 -37.47 -18.25 2.93
CA VAL A 119 -38.01 -18.98 4.08
C VAL A 119 -38.79 -20.18 3.56
N PRO A 120 -38.42 -21.42 3.92
CA PRO A 120 -38.97 -22.62 3.30
C PRO A 120 -40.40 -22.90 3.73
N ALA A 121 -41.13 -23.62 2.88
CA ALA A 121 -42.40 -24.23 3.20
C ALA A 121 -42.31 -25.09 4.48
N GLY A 122 -43.38 -25.11 5.27
CA GLY A 122 -43.43 -25.81 6.55
C GLY A 122 -42.93 -24.99 7.74
N SER A 123 -42.23 -23.86 7.53
CA SER A 123 -41.75 -22.98 8.61
C SER A 123 -42.91 -22.50 9.48
N VAL A 124 -42.86 -22.79 10.78
CA VAL A 124 -43.84 -22.36 11.79
C VAL A 124 -43.23 -21.22 12.59
N GLY A 125 -44.02 -20.22 12.98
CA GLY A 125 -43.53 -19.12 13.80
C GLY A 125 -44.58 -18.06 14.12
N TRP A 126 -44.16 -17.01 14.81
CA TRP A 126 -44.94 -15.83 15.09
C TRP A 126 -44.77 -14.79 14.00
N MET A 127 -45.87 -14.46 13.34
CA MET A 127 -45.90 -13.49 12.25
C MET A 127 -46.67 -12.25 12.67
N GLY A 128 -46.11 -11.07 12.43
CA GLY A 128 -46.80 -9.82 12.60
C GLY A 128 -47.97 -9.69 11.62
N SER A 129 -49.03 -9.01 12.04
CA SER A 129 -50.20 -8.73 11.20
C SER A 129 -50.67 -7.28 11.40
N GLY A 130 -51.22 -6.68 10.35
CA GLY A 130 -51.80 -5.33 10.44
C GLY A 130 -53.12 -5.27 11.25
N SER A 131 -53.85 -6.40 11.36
CA SER A 131 -55.17 -6.48 12.01
C SER A 131 -55.14 -7.05 13.43
N LYS A 132 -54.18 -7.94 13.73
CA LYS A 132 -53.82 -8.45 15.06
C LYS A 132 -52.32 -8.21 15.22
N LYS A 133 -51.81 -7.88 16.41
CA LYS A 133 -50.38 -7.55 16.56
C LYS A 133 -49.46 -8.67 16.05
N TYR A 134 -49.72 -9.92 16.49
CA TYR A 134 -49.05 -11.14 16.01
C TYR A 134 -50.03 -12.31 15.87
N ILE A 135 -49.72 -13.25 14.97
CA ILE A 135 -50.43 -14.52 14.78
C ILE A 135 -49.43 -15.68 14.72
N LYS A 136 -49.85 -16.87 15.13
CA LYS A 136 -49.10 -18.10 14.84
C LYS A 136 -49.34 -18.51 13.39
N ALA A 137 -48.28 -18.60 12.59
CA ALA A 137 -48.35 -18.89 11.17
C ALA A 137 -47.50 -20.11 10.81
N GLN A 138 -47.95 -20.88 9.83
CA GLN A 138 -47.16 -21.90 9.14
C GLN A 138 -47.15 -21.58 7.65
N PHE A 139 -45.98 -21.56 7.02
CA PHE A 139 -45.89 -21.29 5.59
C PHE A 139 -46.24 -22.53 4.78
N GLY A 140 -47.27 -22.44 3.94
CA GLY A 140 -47.67 -23.54 3.05
C GLY A 140 -46.80 -23.65 1.78
N LYS A 141 -45.89 -22.70 1.56
CA LYS A 141 -44.92 -22.66 0.46
C LYS A 141 -43.74 -21.75 0.81
N ASP A 142 -42.72 -21.75 -0.03
CA ASP A 142 -41.56 -20.88 0.12
C ASP A 142 -41.94 -19.39 -0.06
N PHE A 143 -41.34 -18.54 0.77
CA PHE A 143 -41.51 -17.09 0.68
C PHE A 143 -40.19 -16.35 0.78
N GLU A 144 -40.02 -15.33 -0.07
CA GLU A 144 -38.89 -14.41 0.02
C GLU A 144 -38.99 -13.53 1.27
N GLY A 145 -37.89 -13.44 2.02
CA GLY A 145 -37.74 -12.59 3.18
C GLY A 145 -36.33 -12.02 3.29
N TYR A 146 -36.09 -11.31 4.38
CA TYR A 146 -34.80 -10.76 4.75
C TYR A 146 -34.52 -11.09 6.20
N LYS A 147 -33.34 -11.65 6.51
CA LYS A 147 -32.85 -11.78 7.88
C LYS A 147 -32.36 -10.41 8.34
N ILE A 148 -32.72 -10.02 9.56
CA ILE A 148 -32.13 -8.87 10.26
C ILE A 148 -31.53 -9.42 11.54
N PHE A 149 -30.22 -9.27 11.68
CA PHE A 149 -29.47 -9.79 12.82
C PHE A 149 -29.53 -8.85 14.02
N VAL A 150 -29.41 -9.43 15.21
CA VAL A 150 -29.10 -8.70 16.44
C VAL A 150 -27.71 -8.10 16.28
N LYS A 151 -27.53 -6.84 16.71
CA LYS A 151 -26.32 -6.03 16.54
C LYS A 151 -25.04 -6.78 16.95
N GLU A 152 -25.09 -7.55 18.03
CA GLU A 152 -23.95 -8.28 18.60
C GLU A 152 -24.26 -9.79 18.79
N GLY A 153 -24.92 -10.44 17.83
CA GLY A 153 -25.19 -11.87 17.99
C GLY A 153 -25.72 -12.67 16.80
N PRO A 154 -25.84 -14.00 16.96
CA PRO A 154 -26.32 -14.93 15.93
C PRO A 154 -27.76 -14.73 15.53
N CYS A 155 -28.55 -14.24 16.48
CA CYS A 155 -29.99 -14.29 16.39
C CYS A 155 -30.48 -13.33 15.32
N PHE A 156 -31.57 -13.71 14.66
CA PHE A 156 -32.19 -12.87 13.66
C PHE A 156 -33.71 -13.00 13.70
N VAL A 157 -34.36 -12.02 13.09
CA VAL A 157 -35.79 -12.07 12.73
C VAL A 157 -35.92 -11.95 11.22
N TYR A 158 -37.01 -12.47 10.66
CA TYR A 158 -37.30 -12.26 9.25
C TYR A 158 -38.20 -11.04 9.06
N ILE A 159 -37.98 -10.28 7.99
CA ILE A 159 -38.98 -9.38 7.41
C ILE A 159 -39.39 -9.94 6.04
N MET A 160 -40.66 -10.28 5.88
CA MET A 160 -41.15 -10.89 4.65
C MET A 160 -41.25 -9.87 3.52
N LYS A 161 -40.72 -10.18 2.33
CA LYS A 161 -40.67 -9.22 1.20
C LYS A 161 -42.05 -8.75 0.74
N THR A 162 -43.01 -9.67 0.65
CA THR A 162 -44.32 -9.40 0.04
C THR A 162 -45.22 -8.49 0.89
N CYS A 163 -45.10 -8.54 2.21
CA CYS A 163 -45.96 -7.79 3.13
C CYS A 163 -45.21 -6.87 4.11
N GLY A 164 -43.89 -7.03 4.23
CA GLY A 164 -43.09 -6.33 5.22
C GLY A 164 -43.46 -6.72 6.65
N ASN A 165 -43.98 -7.94 6.86
CA ASN A 165 -44.34 -8.40 8.21
C ASN A 165 -43.13 -9.05 8.84
N ILE A 166 -42.97 -8.81 10.14
CA ILE A 166 -41.98 -9.49 10.96
C ILE A 166 -42.41 -10.96 11.07
N PHE A 167 -41.48 -11.89 10.89
CA PHE A 167 -41.69 -13.30 11.13
C PHE A 167 -40.56 -13.82 12.01
N TYR A 168 -40.92 -14.29 13.19
CA TYR A 168 -40.03 -14.96 14.10
C TYR A 168 -40.35 -16.45 14.08
N GLN A 169 -39.46 -17.22 13.51
CA GLN A 169 -39.64 -18.65 13.32
C GLN A 169 -39.54 -19.37 14.67
N ASP A 170 -40.45 -20.31 14.91
CA ASP A 170 -40.30 -21.26 16.01
C ASP A 170 -39.03 -22.05 15.79
N ILE A 171 -38.17 -21.97 16.78
CA ILE A 171 -36.91 -22.68 16.78
C ILE A 171 -37.24 -24.14 17.09
N PRO A 172 -36.93 -25.11 16.21
CA PRO A 172 -37.06 -26.51 16.57
C PRO A 172 -36.18 -26.81 17.80
N SER A 173 -36.66 -27.63 18.72
CA SER A 173 -35.86 -28.10 19.86
C SER A 173 -34.53 -28.64 19.35
N CYS A 174 -33.43 -28.27 20.00
CA CYS A 174 -32.09 -28.72 19.62
C CYS A 174 -32.04 -30.24 19.60
N ASP A 175 -32.00 -30.85 18.40
CA ASP A 175 -31.70 -32.26 18.25
C ASP A 175 -30.23 -32.48 18.63
N GLN A 176 -29.97 -33.49 19.47
CA GLN A 176 -28.62 -33.83 19.94
C GLN A 176 -27.66 -34.24 18.81
N ASP A 177 -28.19 -34.50 17.61
CA ASP A 177 -27.46 -35.00 16.44
C ASP A 177 -27.01 -33.90 15.46
N ILE A 178 -27.34 -32.63 15.70
CA ILE A 178 -26.79 -31.51 14.93
C ILE A 178 -25.63 -30.93 15.73
N PRO A 179 -24.37 -31.26 15.38
CA PRO A 179 -23.23 -30.73 16.11
C PRO A 179 -23.25 -29.20 16.04
N CYS A 180 -22.99 -28.56 17.19
CA CYS A 180 -22.59 -27.16 17.21
C CYS A 180 -21.45 -27.00 16.20
N PRO A 181 -21.40 -25.93 15.39
CA PRO A 181 -20.28 -25.71 14.49
C PRO A 181 -18.99 -25.79 15.31
N GLU A 182 -18.04 -26.61 14.87
CA GLU A 182 -16.72 -26.67 15.48
C GLU A 182 -16.22 -25.24 15.65
N CYS A 183 -15.57 -24.94 16.78
CA CYS A 183 -15.07 -23.61 17.16
C CYS A 183 -13.96 -23.06 16.22
N ASN A 184 -13.85 -23.61 15.01
CA ASN A 184 -12.75 -23.47 14.08
C ASN A 184 -13.03 -22.50 12.92
N ASN A 185 -14.19 -21.84 12.84
CA ASN A 185 -14.40 -20.79 11.84
C ASN A 185 -15.64 -19.93 12.11
N PHE A 186 -15.46 -18.73 12.66
CA PHE A 186 -16.50 -17.70 12.67
C PHE A 186 -16.95 -17.30 11.24
N SER A 187 -16.08 -17.50 10.24
CA SER A 187 -16.40 -17.29 8.81
C SER A 187 -17.41 -18.29 8.24
N SER A 188 -17.65 -19.43 8.92
CA SER A 188 -18.63 -20.43 8.50
C SER A 188 -20.07 -20.03 8.79
N TRP A 189 -20.28 -19.03 9.65
CA TRP A 189 -21.61 -18.55 10.04
C TRP A 189 -22.36 -17.81 8.94
N SER A 190 -21.65 -17.14 8.03
CA SER A 190 -22.26 -16.34 6.97
C SER A 190 -22.46 -17.09 5.65
N ALA A 191 -21.80 -18.24 5.46
CA ALA A 191 -21.75 -18.90 4.16
C ALA A 191 -22.60 -20.17 4.05
N ASN A 192 -22.75 -20.99 5.11
CA ASN A 192 -23.45 -22.27 5.03
C ASN A 192 -24.55 -22.40 6.09
N ASN A 193 -25.79 -22.38 5.60
CA ASN A 193 -27.05 -22.24 6.33
C ASN A 193 -27.48 -23.52 7.12
N THR A 194 -26.55 -24.24 7.78
CA THR A 194 -26.81 -25.53 8.44
C THR A 194 -26.72 -25.53 9.98
N ALA A 195 -26.17 -24.49 10.61
CA ALA A 195 -26.11 -24.39 12.08
C ALA A 195 -27.37 -23.70 12.63
N ASN A 196 -27.99 -24.26 13.68
CA ASN A 196 -29.11 -23.64 14.39
C ASN A 196 -28.56 -22.55 15.36
N PRO A 197 -28.73 -21.25 15.07
CA PRO A 197 -28.14 -20.17 15.87
C PRO A 197 -28.82 -19.96 17.24
N PHE A 198 -29.82 -20.78 17.57
CA PHE A 198 -30.70 -20.60 18.71
C PHE A 198 -30.55 -21.69 19.79
N CYS A 199 -29.57 -22.59 19.64
CA CYS A 199 -29.22 -23.57 20.68
C CYS A 199 -28.26 -22.95 21.70
N ASN A 200 -28.44 -23.31 22.99
CA ASN A 200 -27.44 -23.06 24.03
C ASN A 200 -26.22 -23.93 23.72
N CYS A 201 -25.39 -23.47 22.79
CA CYS A 201 -24.07 -24.03 22.60
C CYS A 201 -23.31 -23.79 23.90
N THR A 202 -22.69 -24.83 24.46
CA THR A 202 -21.74 -24.66 25.57
C THR A 202 -20.79 -23.52 25.18
N PRO A 203 -20.60 -22.48 26.03
CA PRO A 203 -19.60 -21.47 25.76
C PRO A 203 -18.29 -22.18 25.43
N CYS A 204 -17.60 -21.70 24.40
CA CYS A 204 -16.31 -22.27 24.00
C CYS A 204 -15.48 -22.48 25.27
N PRO A 205 -14.88 -23.68 25.49
CA PRO A 205 -14.13 -23.92 26.70
C PRO A 205 -13.12 -22.79 26.90
N ASP A 206 -13.08 -22.23 28.12
CA ASP A 206 -12.05 -21.29 28.55
C ASP A 206 -10.69 -21.81 28.10
N CYS A 207 -9.81 -20.94 27.59
CA CYS A 207 -8.47 -21.29 27.12
C CYS A 207 -7.74 -22.20 28.13
N GLN A 208 -7.76 -23.52 27.91
CA GLN A 208 -7.20 -24.48 28.88
C GLN A 208 -5.69 -24.66 28.67
N ASP A 209 -5.23 -24.62 27.42
CA ASP A 209 -3.83 -24.84 27.04
C ASP A 209 -3.40 -23.86 25.93
N THR A 210 -2.39 -23.03 26.20
CA THR A 210 -1.73 -22.18 25.20
C THR A 210 -0.40 -22.76 24.78
N VAL A 211 -0.02 -22.63 23.52
CA VAL A 211 1.31 -23.01 23.02
C VAL A 211 1.95 -21.84 22.29
N ASP A 212 3.27 -21.71 22.45
CA ASP A 212 4.07 -20.75 21.70
C ASP A 212 4.17 -21.23 20.24
N GLN A 213 3.68 -20.42 19.31
CA GLN A 213 3.85 -20.61 17.86
C GLN A 213 4.88 -19.61 17.34
N THR A 214 5.95 -20.13 16.75
CA THR A 214 6.94 -19.30 16.06
C THR A 214 6.46 -18.95 14.65
N ILE A 215 6.56 -17.67 14.32
CA ILE A 215 6.31 -17.13 12.99
C ILE A 215 7.64 -16.63 12.47
N ASN A 216 8.17 -17.31 11.46
CA ASN A 216 9.35 -16.89 10.75
C ASN A 216 8.93 -16.17 9.49
N LEU A 217 9.57 -15.06 9.23
CA LEU A 217 9.28 -14.22 8.09
C LEU A 217 10.57 -14.00 7.32
N SER A 218 10.54 -14.25 6.01
CA SER A 218 11.68 -14.00 5.13
C SER A 218 11.22 -13.31 3.86
N GLY A 219 11.98 -12.31 3.44
CA GLY A 219 11.75 -11.57 2.21
C GLY A 219 13.04 -11.35 1.45
N ALA A 220 12.90 -11.32 0.12
CA ALA A 220 13.98 -10.94 -0.78
C ALA A 220 13.38 -10.20 -1.97
N GLY A 221 14.16 -9.26 -2.52
CA GLY A 221 13.88 -8.54 -3.75
C GLY A 221 15.18 -8.32 -4.50
N GLU A 222 15.11 -8.32 -5.83
CA GLU A 222 16.24 -8.04 -6.71
C GLU A 222 15.75 -7.27 -7.93
N ILE A 223 16.44 -6.20 -8.29
CA ILE A 223 16.19 -5.41 -9.49
C ILE A 223 17.51 -5.20 -10.25
N THR A 224 17.41 -5.21 -11.56
CA THR A 224 18.54 -4.92 -12.45
C THR A 224 18.07 -3.99 -13.56
N SER A 225 18.77 -2.90 -13.78
CA SER A 225 18.43 -1.95 -14.83
C SER A 225 19.67 -1.14 -15.25
N GLY A 226 19.47 -0.17 -16.12
CA GLY A 226 20.49 0.77 -16.53
C GLY A 226 19.90 1.97 -17.25
N ASP A 227 20.61 3.08 -17.21
CA ASP A 227 20.23 4.31 -17.90
C ASP A 227 21.49 5.10 -18.33
N ARG A 228 21.30 6.34 -18.77
CA ARG A 228 22.36 7.22 -19.23
C ARG A 228 22.14 8.67 -18.80
N VAL A 229 23.12 9.21 -18.09
CA VAL A 229 23.21 10.65 -17.83
C VAL A 229 23.89 11.33 -19.01
N MET A 230 23.36 12.47 -19.46
CA MET A 230 23.93 13.26 -20.56
C MET A 230 24.16 14.70 -20.10
N GLU A 231 25.35 15.20 -20.41
CA GLU A 231 25.76 16.57 -20.12
C GLU A 231 26.49 17.14 -21.34
N THR A 232 26.75 18.44 -21.33
CA THR A 232 27.57 19.10 -22.34
C THR A 232 28.68 19.86 -21.64
N LYS A 233 29.94 19.63 -22.04
CA LYS A 233 31.11 20.29 -21.45
C LYS A 233 31.76 21.22 -22.45
N GLU A 234 32.18 22.39 -21.98
CA GLU A 234 33.04 23.28 -22.74
C GLU A 234 34.51 22.90 -22.50
N VAL A 235 35.23 22.52 -23.54
CA VAL A 235 36.64 22.12 -23.47
C VAL A 235 37.49 22.89 -24.46
N GLU A 236 38.69 23.29 -24.06
CA GLU A 236 39.66 23.92 -24.97
C GLU A 236 40.45 22.85 -25.73
N LEU A 237 40.57 22.99 -27.05
CA LEU A 237 41.49 22.16 -27.82
C LEU A 237 42.90 22.76 -27.80
N VAL A 238 43.86 22.01 -27.27
CA VAL A 238 45.24 22.49 -27.07
C VAL A 238 46.23 21.63 -27.84
N ALA A 239 46.99 22.21 -28.77
CA ALA A 239 48.09 21.50 -29.41
C ALA A 239 49.41 21.74 -28.66
N SER A 240 50.08 20.65 -28.27
CA SER A 240 51.29 20.67 -27.47
C SER A 240 52.49 20.08 -28.21
N TYR A 241 53.65 20.74 -28.10
CA TYR A 241 54.93 20.21 -28.55
C TYR A 241 56.09 20.87 -27.78
N GLY A 242 56.96 20.05 -27.17
CA GLY A 242 58.17 20.53 -26.50
C GLY A 242 57.90 21.56 -25.39
N GLY A 243 56.84 21.36 -24.61
CA GLY A 243 56.44 22.24 -23.50
C GLY A 243 55.74 23.54 -23.93
N GLN A 244 55.47 23.75 -25.22
CA GLN A 244 54.67 24.87 -25.71
C GLN A 244 53.26 24.39 -26.05
N SER A 245 52.25 25.21 -25.72
CA SER A 245 50.83 24.94 -25.96
C SER A 245 50.17 26.06 -26.77
N LEU A 246 49.46 25.67 -27.84
CA LEU A 246 48.66 26.56 -28.69
C LEU A 246 47.18 26.27 -28.48
N CYS A 247 46.37 27.31 -28.34
CA CYS A 247 44.93 27.19 -28.15
C CYS A 247 44.23 27.28 -29.50
N LEU A 248 43.55 26.21 -29.89
CA LEU A 248 42.88 26.08 -31.17
C LEU A 248 41.44 26.59 -31.11
N GLY A 249 40.87 26.72 -29.91
CA GLY A 249 39.52 27.19 -29.65
C GLY A 249 38.77 26.29 -28.67
N LYS A 250 37.67 26.84 -28.16
CA LYS A 250 36.72 26.16 -27.29
C LYS A 250 35.74 25.30 -28.09
N LEU A 251 35.39 24.16 -27.52
CA LEU A 251 34.51 23.15 -28.10
C LEU A 251 33.45 22.78 -27.09
N THR A 252 32.21 22.75 -27.54
CA THR A 252 31.08 22.25 -26.76
C THR A 252 30.90 20.77 -27.09
N VAL A 253 31.22 19.90 -26.15
CA VAL A 253 31.28 18.44 -26.37
C VAL A 253 30.20 17.77 -25.52
N PRO A 254 29.27 17.01 -26.13
CA PRO A 254 28.34 16.19 -25.37
C PRO A 254 29.11 15.05 -24.69
N VAL A 255 28.89 14.87 -23.39
CA VAL A 255 29.44 13.77 -22.60
C VAL A 255 28.27 12.98 -22.06
N SER A 256 28.35 11.66 -22.14
CA SER A 256 27.31 10.80 -21.59
C SER A 256 27.92 9.65 -20.82
N VAL A 257 27.29 9.28 -19.72
CA VAL A 257 27.69 8.16 -18.88
C VAL A 257 26.55 7.18 -18.83
N SER A 258 26.73 6.03 -19.47
CA SER A 258 25.80 4.92 -19.36
C SER A 258 26.18 4.06 -18.17
N TYR A 259 25.19 3.63 -17.40
CA TYR A 259 25.39 2.79 -16.24
C TYR A 259 24.40 1.63 -16.23
N GLU A 260 24.82 0.51 -15.65
CA GLU A 260 23.99 -0.65 -15.34
C GLU A 260 24.21 -0.99 -13.86
N TYR A 261 23.15 -1.40 -13.17
CA TYR A 261 23.18 -1.71 -11.76
C TYR A 261 22.41 -2.99 -11.43
N THR A 262 22.79 -3.59 -10.32
CA THR A 262 22.07 -4.66 -9.62
C THR A 262 21.83 -4.19 -8.21
N ALA A 263 20.58 -4.19 -7.76
CA ALA A 263 20.22 -3.86 -6.39
C ALA A 263 19.40 -5.00 -5.79
N SER A 264 19.63 -5.29 -4.52
CA SER A 264 18.96 -6.34 -3.78
C SER A 264 18.54 -5.83 -2.40
N GLY A 265 17.48 -6.44 -1.87
CA GLY A 265 17.03 -6.20 -0.52
C GLY A 265 16.59 -7.50 0.11
N SER A 266 16.91 -7.67 1.39
CA SER A 266 16.49 -8.83 2.15
C SER A 266 15.96 -8.42 3.51
N THR A 267 15.09 -9.25 4.07
CA THR A 267 14.61 -9.06 5.43
C THR A 267 14.30 -10.39 6.06
N SER A 268 14.54 -10.47 7.37
CA SER A 268 14.13 -11.60 8.16
C SER A 268 13.69 -11.16 9.55
N ALA A 269 12.62 -11.77 10.03
CA ALA A 269 12.13 -11.57 11.39
C ALA A 269 11.61 -12.90 11.93
N SER A 270 11.68 -13.09 13.24
CA SER A 270 11.10 -14.24 13.91
C SER A 270 10.37 -13.75 15.15
N GLU A 271 9.10 -14.10 15.24
CA GLU A 271 8.25 -13.70 16.35
C GLU A 271 7.60 -14.92 17.00
N VAL A 272 7.42 -14.87 18.32
CA VAL A 272 6.73 -15.93 19.07
C VAL A 272 5.40 -15.38 19.56
N VAL A 273 4.32 -16.04 19.15
CA VAL A 273 2.94 -15.68 19.52
C VAL A 273 2.32 -16.82 20.30
N ARG A 274 1.65 -16.51 21.40
CA ARG A 274 0.90 -17.51 22.18
C ARG A 274 -0.47 -17.73 21.55
N VAL A 275 -0.67 -18.94 21.05
CA VAL A 275 -1.91 -19.34 20.38
C VAL A 275 -2.60 -20.47 21.12
N ASP A 276 -3.88 -20.66 20.84
CA ASP A 276 -4.72 -21.68 21.46
C ASP A 276 -4.31 -23.10 21.02
N ASN A 277 -4.16 -24.03 21.96
CA ASN A 277 -3.75 -25.42 21.71
C ASN A 277 -4.81 -26.44 22.11
N GLN A 278 -6.02 -26.33 21.55
CA GLN A 278 -7.12 -27.24 21.89
C GLN A 278 -6.87 -28.72 21.53
N ASN A 279 -5.88 -29.00 20.69
CA ASN A 279 -5.56 -30.35 20.23
C ASN A 279 -4.38 -31.00 20.99
N GLY A 280 -3.76 -30.28 21.95
CA GLY A 280 -2.62 -30.77 22.72
C GLY A 280 -1.37 -31.08 21.88
N ASN A 281 -1.31 -30.57 20.65
CA ASN A 281 -0.24 -30.87 19.70
C ASN A 281 0.80 -29.74 19.67
N ALA A 282 2.06 -30.08 19.47
CA ALA A 282 3.07 -29.07 19.15
C ALA A 282 2.73 -28.42 17.81
N LEU A 283 2.66 -27.09 17.78
CA LEU A 283 2.45 -26.35 16.53
C LEU A 283 3.78 -26.20 15.80
N SER A 284 3.76 -26.48 14.50
CA SER A 284 4.89 -26.20 13.61
C SER A 284 5.02 -24.69 13.37
N ALA A 285 6.26 -24.25 13.16
CA ALA A 285 6.55 -22.86 12.82
C ALA A 285 5.84 -22.47 11.50
N VAL A 286 5.22 -21.30 11.50
CA VAL A 286 4.63 -20.70 10.30
C VAL A 286 5.74 -19.93 9.58
N ASN A 287 6.01 -20.27 8.33
CA ASN A 287 7.01 -19.59 7.52
C ASN A 287 6.30 -18.74 6.46
N LEU A 288 6.35 -17.42 6.63
CA LEU A 288 5.75 -16.44 5.73
C LEU A 288 6.82 -15.88 4.79
N LYS A 289 6.47 -15.76 3.51
CA LYS A 289 7.31 -15.11 2.50
C LYS A 289 6.70 -13.77 2.12
N ILE A 290 7.51 -12.73 2.12
CA ILE A 290 7.10 -11.37 1.74
C ILE A 290 7.96 -10.84 0.59
N PRO A 291 7.41 -10.03 -0.32
CA PRO A 291 8.21 -9.31 -1.29
C PRO A 291 8.94 -8.14 -0.62
N VAL A 292 10.19 -7.89 -1.01
CA VAL A 292 10.86 -6.60 -0.75
C VAL A 292 10.77 -5.80 -2.04
N ASN A 293 10.01 -4.69 -2.01
CA ASN A 293 9.89 -3.80 -3.15
C ASN A 293 11.05 -2.82 -3.12
N LEU A 294 11.81 -2.79 -4.21
CA LEU A 294 12.99 -1.94 -4.36
C LEU A 294 12.72 -0.82 -5.36
N ASP A 295 13.20 0.37 -5.03
CA ASP A 295 13.23 1.51 -5.95
C ASP A 295 14.62 2.13 -5.95
N PHE A 296 15.20 2.28 -7.15
CA PHE A 296 16.56 2.76 -7.33
C PHE A 296 16.53 3.96 -8.27
N ASP A 297 17.03 5.09 -7.80
CA ASP A 297 17.10 6.32 -8.58
C ASP A 297 18.50 6.93 -8.54
N VAL A 298 18.90 7.56 -9.64
CA VAL A 298 20.14 8.36 -9.72
C VAL A 298 19.75 9.82 -9.65
N GLU A 299 19.88 10.40 -8.46
CA GLU A 299 19.41 11.76 -8.15
C GLU A 299 20.29 12.82 -8.82
N GLU A 300 21.61 12.60 -8.80
CA GLU A 300 22.57 13.54 -9.37
C GLU A 300 23.70 12.80 -10.09
N GLY A 301 24.11 13.34 -11.25
CA GLY A 301 25.22 12.83 -12.01
C GLY A 301 26.12 13.97 -12.48
N GLN A 302 27.41 13.85 -12.19
CA GLN A 302 28.42 14.80 -12.62
C GLN A 302 29.48 14.14 -13.49
N THR A 303 29.97 14.89 -14.46
CA THR A 303 31.06 14.45 -15.32
C THR A 303 32.17 15.49 -15.35
N SER A 304 33.41 15.03 -15.54
CA SER A 304 34.51 15.87 -16.01
C SER A 304 35.13 15.24 -17.25
N PHE A 305 35.58 16.08 -18.16
CA PHE A 305 36.17 15.63 -19.41
C PHE A 305 37.27 16.62 -19.86
N GLY A 306 38.46 16.09 -20.15
CA GLY A 306 39.65 16.88 -20.47
C GLY A 306 40.57 17.09 -19.27
N ASP A 307 41.88 17.12 -19.54
CA ASP A 307 42.91 17.46 -18.54
C ASP A 307 42.85 18.97 -18.29
N ASP A 308 42.31 19.37 -17.14
CA ASP A 308 42.01 20.76 -16.80
C ASP A 308 41.05 21.42 -17.81
N GLY A 309 40.03 20.67 -18.25
CA GLY A 309 39.05 21.19 -19.23
C GLY A 309 39.66 21.35 -20.63
N ALA A 310 40.77 20.69 -20.93
CA ALA A 310 41.41 20.74 -22.24
C ALA A 310 41.59 19.36 -22.86
N ILE A 311 41.36 19.28 -24.18
CA ILE A 311 41.81 18.14 -25.00
C ILE A 311 43.21 18.45 -25.49
N ARG A 312 44.21 17.76 -24.92
CA ARG A 312 45.63 17.97 -25.27
C ARG A 312 46.04 17.08 -26.43
N MET A 313 46.32 17.71 -27.56
CA MET A 313 46.83 17.08 -28.76
C MET A 313 48.35 17.14 -28.78
N ASP A 314 49.03 16.02 -28.54
CA ASP A 314 50.46 15.92 -28.80
C ASP A 314 50.72 15.89 -30.31
N VAL A 315 51.40 16.93 -30.80
CA VAL A 315 51.66 17.10 -32.23
C VAL A 315 53.14 17.08 -32.54
N THR A 316 53.52 16.60 -33.73
CA THR A 316 54.92 16.63 -34.18
C THR A 316 55.43 18.06 -34.35
N LYS A 317 56.75 18.28 -34.25
CA LYS A 317 57.43 19.56 -34.53
C LYS A 317 56.91 20.25 -35.80
N LYS A 318 56.73 19.46 -36.86
CA LYS A 318 56.28 19.94 -38.18
C LYS A 318 54.82 20.41 -38.15
N ARG A 319 53.94 19.70 -37.45
CA ARG A 319 52.52 20.07 -37.28
C ARG A 319 52.39 21.31 -36.39
N PHE A 320 53.11 21.34 -35.27
CA PHE A 320 53.13 22.49 -34.35
C PHE A 320 53.56 23.79 -35.05
N ALA A 321 54.64 23.74 -35.86
CA ALA A 321 55.11 24.90 -36.60
C ALA A 321 54.10 25.46 -37.62
N VAL A 322 53.17 24.64 -38.11
CA VAL A 322 52.07 25.10 -38.99
C VAL A 322 50.95 25.72 -38.17
N LEU A 323 50.56 25.09 -37.05
CA LEU A 323 49.53 25.61 -36.16
C LEU A 323 49.92 26.97 -35.58
N LYS A 324 51.19 27.16 -35.20
CA LYS A 324 51.72 28.42 -34.67
C LYS A 324 51.58 29.62 -35.62
N LYS A 325 51.36 29.39 -36.92
CA LYS A 325 51.11 30.46 -37.91
C LYS A 325 49.66 30.94 -37.96
N SER A 326 48.76 30.23 -37.29
CA SER A 326 47.32 30.45 -37.35
C SER A 326 46.65 30.56 -35.98
N TYR A 327 47.33 30.14 -34.91
CA TYR A 327 46.79 30.08 -33.55
C TYR A 327 47.75 30.72 -32.55
N ALA A 328 47.20 31.28 -31.48
CA ALA A 328 47.95 31.92 -30.40
C ALA A 328 48.42 30.88 -29.36
N MET A 329 49.40 31.27 -28.54
CA MET A 329 49.77 30.50 -27.34
C MET A 329 48.60 30.52 -26.35
N CYS A 330 48.41 29.42 -25.62
CA CYS A 330 47.43 29.37 -24.54
C CYS A 330 47.82 30.30 -23.39
N ALA A 331 46.81 30.78 -22.65
CA ALA A 331 47.04 31.42 -21.35
C ALA A 331 47.63 30.40 -20.37
N THR A 332 48.42 30.87 -19.41
CA THR A 332 49.03 30.02 -18.36
C THR A 332 48.01 29.42 -17.40
N ASP A 333 46.84 30.06 -17.25
CA ASP A 333 45.77 29.64 -16.36
C ASP A 333 44.54 29.29 -17.22
N MET A 334 44.40 28.02 -17.58
CA MET A 334 43.14 27.52 -18.16
C MET A 334 42.21 27.15 -17.00
N THR A 335 41.05 27.78 -16.94
CA THR A 335 40.02 27.45 -15.95
C THR A 335 39.32 26.18 -16.37
N SER A 336 39.37 25.15 -15.53
CA SER A 336 38.62 23.91 -15.70
C SER A 336 37.32 23.98 -14.89
N GLU A 337 36.23 23.49 -15.47
CA GLU A 337 35.06 23.06 -14.69
C GLU A 337 35.44 21.70 -14.07
N GLY A 338 35.88 21.72 -12.81
CA GLY A 338 36.05 20.50 -12.03
C GLY A 338 34.69 19.88 -11.68
N MET A 339 34.67 18.59 -11.32
CA MET A 339 33.50 18.02 -10.66
C MET A 339 33.30 18.74 -9.32
N GLU A 340 32.08 19.15 -9.04
CA GLU A 340 31.70 19.55 -7.69
C GLU A 340 31.59 18.28 -6.83
N GLY A 341 31.85 18.38 -5.53
CA GLY A 341 31.77 17.22 -4.65
C GLY A 341 30.32 16.81 -4.46
N LEU A 342 29.92 15.66 -5.00
CA LEU A 342 28.65 15.03 -4.63
C LEU A 342 28.73 14.48 -3.20
N SER A 343 27.62 14.57 -2.48
CA SER A 343 27.49 14.04 -1.11
C SER A 343 26.22 13.22 -1.01
N ALA A 344 26.31 12.04 -0.38
CA ALA A 344 25.15 11.23 -0.07
C ALA A 344 24.07 12.02 0.69
N THR A 345 22.81 11.77 0.33
CA THR A 345 21.65 12.38 0.99
C THR A 345 21.53 11.82 2.41
N GLU A 346 21.27 12.69 3.40
CA GLU A 346 20.99 12.28 4.78
C GLU A 346 19.57 11.70 4.84
N ILE A 347 19.44 10.46 5.32
CA ILE A 347 18.18 9.71 5.32
C ILE A 347 17.59 9.74 6.73
N GLU A 348 16.37 10.27 6.85
CA GLU A 348 15.63 10.33 8.12
C GLU A 348 14.68 9.12 8.21
N SER A 349 14.82 8.30 9.25
CA SER A 349 13.97 7.14 9.48
C SER A 349 12.64 7.55 10.13
N THR A 350 11.52 7.24 9.47
CA THR A 350 10.18 7.43 10.04
C THR A 350 9.77 6.25 10.91
N GLU A 351 9.56 6.49 12.20
CA GLU A 351 8.93 5.54 13.12
C GLU A 351 7.41 5.47 12.91
N THR A 352 6.85 4.27 12.97
CA THR A 352 5.41 4.02 12.84
C THR A 352 4.70 4.34 14.16
N VAL A 353 3.72 5.25 14.14
CA VAL A 353 2.95 5.66 15.33
C VAL A 353 1.87 4.62 15.67
N VAL A 354 1.85 4.23 16.95
CA VAL A 354 0.88 3.30 17.55
C VAL A 354 -0.43 4.05 17.88
N THR A 355 -1.57 3.46 17.53
CA THR A 355 -2.89 3.89 18.06
C THR A 355 -3.50 2.77 18.90
N ASP A 356 -3.85 3.09 20.13
CA ASP A 356 -4.48 2.16 21.07
C ASP A 356 -5.93 1.82 20.65
N ALA A 357 -6.27 0.54 20.66
CA ALA A 357 -7.63 0.05 20.51
C ALA A 357 -8.38 0.07 21.86
N ALA A 358 -9.67 0.41 21.83
CA ALA A 358 -10.55 0.42 23.00
C ALA A 358 -11.08 -1.00 23.30
N SER A 359 -11.12 -1.39 24.58
CA SER A 359 -11.45 -2.76 25.02
C SER A 359 -12.91 -2.94 25.45
N ASP A 360 -13.55 -4.04 25.02
CA ASP A 360 -14.92 -4.42 25.44
C ASP A 360 -14.99 -5.58 26.48
N GLY A 361 -13.87 -6.00 27.09
CA GLY A 361 -13.88 -6.77 28.35
C GLY A 361 -14.46 -8.20 28.33
N VAL A 362 -14.62 -8.82 27.15
CA VAL A 362 -15.12 -10.21 27.01
C VAL A 362 -13.95 -11.21 27.00
N VAL A 363 -14.04 -12.29 27.79
CA VAL A 363 -13.04 -13.38 27.87
C VAL A 363 -13.33 -14.45 26.80
N GLY A 364 -12.33 -14.91 26.03
CA GLY A 364 -12.49 -15.93 24.97
C GLY A 364 -11.40 -15.89 23.88
N LYS A 365 -11.54 -16.70 22.82
CA LYS A 365 -10.65 -16.66 21.64
C LYS A 365 -10.81 -15.32 20.92
N LYS A 366 -9.69 -14.61 20.69
CA LYS A 366 -9.68 -13.31 20.00
C LYS A 366 -8.77 -13.34 18.80
N LYS A 367 -9.09 -12.54 17.77
CA LYS A 367 -8.19 -12.33 16.64
C LYS A 367 -7.17 -11.26 17.02
N GLN A 368 -5.89 -11.61 16.97
CA GLN A 368 -4.81 -10.64 17.00
C GLN A 368 -4.33 -10.40 15.58
N THR A 369 -4.29 -9.12 15.19
CA THR A 369 -3.67 -8.69 13.94
C THR A 369 -2.22 -8.34 14.22
N ILE A 370 -1.33 -8.90 13.42
CA ILE A 370 0.10 -8.60 13.43
C ILE A 370 0.44 -7.90 12.13
N PHE A 371 1.04 -6.73 12.25
CA PHE A 371 1.52 -5.92 11.14
C PHE A 371 3.04 -6.04 11.09
N PHE A 372 3.54 -6.56 9.98
CA PHE A 372 4.95 -6.54 9.65
C PHE A 372 5.18 -5.41 8.67
N ALA A 373 6.04 -4.47 9.02
CA ALA A 373 6.38 -3.35 8.15
C ALA A 373 7.86 -3.03 8.29
N GLY A 374 8.53 -2.75 7.18
CA GLY A 374 9.90 -2.28 7.18
C GLY A 374 10.15 -1.39 5.99
N SER A 375 10.91 -0.33 6.22
CA SER A 375 11.43 0.54 5.17
C SER A 375 12.86 0.90 5.54
N ASP A 376 13.75 0.81 4.56
CA ASP A 376 15.10 1.35 4.69
C ASP A 376 15.49 2.04 3.38
N ALA A 377 16.50 2.88 3.45
CA ALA A 377 17.08 3.53 2.29
C ALA A 377 18.58 3.72 2.48
N ILE A 378 19.33 3.60 1.38
CA ILE A 378 20.76 3.89 1.32
C ILE A 378 21.01 4.92 0.22
N SER A 379 21.96 5.83 0.46
CA SER A 379 22.44 6.78 -0.53
C SER A 379 23.96 6.75 -0.57
N GLU A 380 24.53 6.62 -1.77
CA GLU A 380 25.97 6.59 -1.96
C GLU A 380 26.38 7.30 -3.26
N VAL A 381 27.65 7.66 -3.34
CA VAL A 381 28.27 8.27 -4.53
C VAL A 381 29.27 7.29 -5.14
N VAL A 382 29.06 6.94 -6.41
CA VAL A 382 29.95 6.04 -7.17
C VAL A 382 30.71 6.83 -8.21
N SER A 383 32.03 6.93 -8.01
CA SER A 383 32.95 7.61 -8.91
C SER A 383 33.79 6.64 -9.73
N LYS A 384 34.03 6.97 -10.99
CA LYS A 384 34.91 6.19 -11.89
C LYS A 384 35.70 7.10 -12.83
N GLU A 385 36.99 6.79 -12.95
CA GLU A 385 37.87 7.40 -13.94
C GLU A 385 37.77 6.66 -15.29
N HIS A 386 37.88 7.42 -16.37
CA HIS A 386 37.79 6.96 -17.75
C HIS A 386 38.92 7.56 -18.57
N ASN A 387 39.29 6.87 -19.65
CA ASN A 387 40.23 7.39 -20.65
C ASN A 387 39.68 7.15 -22.07
N PRO A 388 38.53 7.75 -22.42
CA PRO A 388 37.95 7.61 -23.76
C PRO A 388 38.93 8.09 -24.84
N THR A 389 38.99 7.34 -25.93
CA THR A 389 39.74 7.77 -27.13
C THR A 389 38.84 8.64 -28.00
N VAL A 390 39.30 9.85 -28.31
CA VAL A 390 38.57 10.83 -29.10
C VAL A 390 39.30 11.12 -30.41
N THR A 391 38.58 11.05 -31.53
CA THR A 391 39.02 11.50 -32.85
C THR A 391 38.67 12.98 -33.02
N VAL A 392 39.69 13.81 -33.18
CA VAL A 392 39.50 15.25 -33.40
C VAL A 392 39.48 15.53 -34.90
N ILE A 393 38.37 16.08 -35.38
CA ILE A 393 38.10 16.37 -36.78
C ILE A 393 37.94 17.87 -36.96
N ALA A 394 38.76 18.49 -37.81
CA ALA A 394 38.55 19.88 -38.18
C ALA A 394 37.55 19.97 -39.33
N HIS A 395 36.49 20.74 -39.13
CA HIS A 395 35.44 20.98 -40.12
C HIS A 395 35.56 22.41 -40.67
N ALA A 396 35.49 22.55 -41.99
CA ALA A 396 35.46 23.84 -42.66
C ALA A 396 34.38 23.85 -43.74
N LYS A 397 33.55 24.89 -43.73
CA LYS A 397 32.57 25.13 -44.79
C LYS A 397 33.16 26.02 -45.87
N LYS A 398 33.19 25.54 -47.11
CA LYS A 398 33.63 26.32 -48.27
C LYS A 398 32.54 27.33 -48.66
N THR A 399 32.86 28.62 -48.53
CA THR A 399 31.96 29.72 -48.93
C THR A 399 32.38 30.22 -50.32
N GLY A 400 31.85 29.61 -51.38
CA GLY A 400 32.18 29.99 -52.77
C GLY A 400 31.64 29.02 -53.81
N LYS A 401 32.00 29.23 -55.08
CA LYS A 401 31.58 28.34 -56.19
C LYS A 401 32.18 26.94 -55.97
N LEU A 402 31.31 25.95 -55.83
CA LEU A 402 31.69 24.54 -55.74
C LEU A 402 32.04 24.01 -57.13
N GLY A 403 33.07 23.17 -57.22
CA GLY A 403 33.31 22.38 -58.42
C GLY A 403 32.21 21.32 -58.60
N ASN A 404 32.02 20.81 -59.82
CA ASN A 404 31.09 19.72 -60.06
C ASN A 404 31.49 18.48 -59.22
N GLY A 405 30.56 17.99 -58.40
CA GLY A 405 30.79 16.86 -57.48
C GLY A 405 31.54 17.22 -56.19
N GLU A 406 31.82 18.50 -55.94
CA GLU A 406 32.52 18.93 -54.73
C GLU A 406 31.54 19.22 -53.57
N SER A 407 31.72 18.56 -52.42
CA SER A 407 31.00 18.92 -51.18
C SER A 407 31.47 20.27 -50.62
N ALA A 408 30.52 21.04 -50.09
CA ALA A 408 30.77 22.29 -49.38
C ALA A 408 31.52 22.06 -48.07
N ASP A 409 31.22 20.96 -47.38
CA ASP A 409 31.83 20.62 -46.10
C ASP A 409 33.15 19.87 -46.34
N LYS A 410 34.18 20.31 -45.64
CA LYS A 410 35.54 19.77 -45.74
C LYS A 410 36.03 19.36 -44.37
N TYR A 411 36.66 18.18 -44.29
CA TYR A 411 37.12 17.63 -43.01
C TYR A 411 38.61 17.26 -43.07
N LEU A 412 39.34 17.53 -41.98
CA LEU A 412 40.72 17.09 -41.76
C LEU A 412 40.80 16.31 -40.46
N CYS A 413 41.44 15.15 -40.49
CA CYS A 413 41.67 14.37 -39.29
C CYS A 413 42.93 14.87 -38.59
N LEU A 414 42.74 15.40 -37.39
CA LEU A 414 43.83 15.96 -36.61
C LEU A 414 44.58 14.88 -35.82
N GLY A 415 43.86 13.85 -35.39
CA GLY A 415 44.39 12.65 -34.73
C GLY A 415 43.37 11.99 -33.82
N GLN A 416 43.82 10.90 -33.17
CA GLN A 416 43.10 10.22 -32.08
C GLN A 416 43.89 10.40 -30.79
N TYR A 417 43.19 10.72 -29.71
CA TYR A 417 43.80 11.08 -28.43
C TYR A 417 43.02 10.42 -27.28
N GLY A 418 43.74 9.80 -26.34
CA GLY A 418 43.15 9.43 -25.05
C GLY A 418 42.96 10.70 -24.23
N VAL A 419 41.76 10.90 -23.70
CA VAL A 419 41.42 12.09 -22.92
C VAL A 419 40.93 11.62 -21.56
N ALA A 420 41.49 12.17 -20.48
CA ALA A 420 41.01 11.86 -19.14
C ALA A 420 39.56 12.31 -18.98
N GLY A 421 38.75 11.46 -18.39
CA GLY A 421 37.39 11.77 -17.97
C GLY A 421 37.11 11.13 -16.62
N ALA A 422 36.16 11.68 -15.89
CA ALA A 422 35.65 11.07 -14.68
C ALA A 422 34.15 11.26 -14.59
N SER A 423 33.47 10.35 -13.91
CA SER A 423 32.04 10.43 -13.65
C SER A 423 31.79 10.13 -12.19
N ALA A 424 30.89 10.87 -11.56
CA ALA A 424 30.35 10.60 -10.24
C ALA A 424 28.82 10.53 -10.34
N LEU A 425 28.23 9.46 -9.84
CA LEU A 425 26.78 9.26 -9.80
C LEU A 425 26.36 9.10 -8.33
N GLN A 426 25.45 9.94 -7.87
CA GLN A 426 24.78 9.78 -6.60
C GLN A 426 23.48 9.00 -6.83
N TYR A 427 23.30 7.92 -6.09
CA TYR A 427 22.08 7.13 -6.15
C TYR A 427 21.39 7.05 -4.79
N MET A 428 20.10 6.75 -4.84
CA MET A 428 19.28 6.39 -3.69
C MET A 428 18.59 5.06 -3.99
N LEU A 429 18.78 4.08 -3.12
CA LEU A 429 18.05 2.81 -3.13
C LEU A 429 17.12 2.80 -1.92
N THR A 430 15.83 2.61 -2.15
CA THR A 430 14.84 2.40 -1.09
C THR A 430 14.29 0.98 -1.17
N GLY A 431 14.03 0.38 -0.01
CA GLY A 431 13.38 -0.91 0.08
C GLY A 431 12.23 -0.88 1.07
N THR A 432 11.07 -1.40 0.66
CA THR A 432 9.87 -1.46 1.51
C THR A 432 9.25 -2.84 1.49
N SER A 433 8.74 -3.28 2.65
CA SER A 433 7.92 -4.47 2.74
C SER A 433 6.82 -4.32 3.77
N ASN A 434 5.63 -4.85 3.47
CA ASN A 434 4.50 -4.87 4.37
C ASN A 434 3.73 -6.20 4.27
N LEU A 435 3.27 -6.71 5.41
CA LEU A 435 2.39 -7.86 5.49
C LEU A 435 1.49 -7.75 6.73
N THR A 436 0.20 -8.01 6.54
CA THR A 436 -0.75 -8.17 7.65
C THR A 436 -1.09 -9.64 7.81
N HIS A 437 -0.91 -10.17 9.02
CA HIS A 437 -1.27 -11.54 9.35
C HIS A 437 -2.19 -11.57 10.58
N ALA A 438 -3.31 -12.28 10.49
CA ALA A 438 -4.25 -12.41 11.59
C ALA A 438 -4.19 -13.83 12.17
N LEU A 439 -4.08 -13.93 13.49
CA LEU A 439 -4.02 -15.19 14.23
C LEU A 439 -5.10 -15.19 15.32
N GLU A 440 -5.53 -16.37 15.71
CA GLU A 440 -6.39 -16.54 16.86
C GLU A 440 -5.52 -16.75 18.11
N VAL A 441 -5.62 -15.84 19.07
CA VAL A 441 -4.89 -15.87 20.34
C VAL A 441 -5.84 -16.04 21.51
N CYS A 442 -5.32 -16.66 22.57
CA CYS A 442 -6.00 -16.82 23.84
C CYS A 442 -5.58 -15.67 24.77
N ASP A 443 -6.55 -14.88 25.22
CA ASP A 443 -6.32 -13.94 26.31
C ASP A 443 -7.01 -14.43 27.59
N GLY A 444 -6.20 -14.67 28.63
CA GLY A 444 -6.66 -15.10 29.94
C GLY A 444 -7.21 -13.97 30.81
N GLU A 445 -7.03 -12.70 30.42
CA GLU A 445 -7.37 -11.53 31.24
C GLU A 445 -8.59 -10.73 30.73
N GLY A 446 -9.11 -11.04 29.54
CA GLY A 446 -10.31 -10.41 28.96
C GLY A 446 -10.07 -9.08 28.21
N ALA A 447 -8.81 -8.63 28.08
CA ALA A 447 -8.39 -7.52 27.25
C ALA A 447 -8.43 -7.87 25.74
N GLU A 448 -8.66 -6.91 24.86
CA GLU A 448 -8.43 -7.16 23.43
C GLU A 448 -6.92 -7.34 23.19
N PRO A 449 -6.48 -8.35 22.43
CA PRO A 449 -5.07 -8.50 22.13
C PRO A 449 -4.64 -7.28 21.34
N ALA A 450 -3.70 -6.52 21.89
CA ALA A 450 -3.16 -5.35 21.22
C ALA A 450 -2.65 -5.73 19.83
N GLU A 451 -2.89 -4.86 18.85
CA GLU A 451 -2.26 -4.97 17.55
C GLU A 451 -0.74 -5.01 17.74
N LYS A 452 -0.09 -5.98 17.11
CA LYS A 452 1.36 -6.15 17.23
C LYS A 452 2.03 -5.63 15.96
N ASN A 453 2.75 -4.53 16.09
CA ASN A 453 3.60 -4.02 15.04
C ASN A 453 5.00 -4.61 15.20
N ILE A 454 5.54 -5.16 14.11
CA ILE A 454 6.85 -5.77 14.05
C ILE A 454 7.62 -5.06 12.96
N ASP A 455 8.63 -4.30 13.39
CA ASP A 455 9.54 -3.63 12.48
C ASP A 455 10.45 -4.66 11.81
N LEU A 456 10.42 -4.69 10.49
CA LEU A 456 11.25 -5.57 9.68
C LEU A 456 12.59 -4.88 9.39
N PRO A 457 13.74 -5.45 9.78
CA PRO A 457 15.03 -4.94 9.34
C PRO A 457 15.16 -5.23 7.85
N ILE A 458 15.23 -4.18 7.03
CA ILE A 458 15.50 -4.29 5.61
C ILE A 458 17.00 -4.09 5.44
N GLU A 459 17.70 -5.08 4.88
CA GLU A 459 19.10 -4.97 4.48
C GLU A 459 19.14 -4.68 2.98
N LEU A 460 19.79 -3.59 2.59
CA LEU A 460 19.92 -3.15 1.20
C LEU A 460 21.35 -3.28 0.71
N ASP A 461 21.51 -3.72 -0.54
CA ASP A 461 22.79 -3.76 -1.22
C ASP A 461 22.61 -3.34 -2.69
N ALA A 462 23.52 -2.51 -3.18
CA ALA A 462 23.51 -2.05 -4.56
C ALA A 462 24.92 -2.01 -5.12
N SER A 463 25.05 -2.40 -6.38
CA SER A 463 26.33 -2.28 -7.09
C SER A 463 26.12 -1.92 -8.55
N PHE A 464 27.03 -1.08 -9.05
CA PHE A 464 27.13 -0.76 -10.47
C PHE A 464 27.91 -1.87 -11.16
N THR A 465 27.23 -2.63 -12.03
CA THR A 465 27.85 -3.69 -12.84
C THR A 465 28.59 -3.11 -14.04
N LYS A 466 28.15 -1.94 -14.52
CA LYS A 466 28.75 -1.26 -15.65
C LYS A 466 28.65 0.26 -15.49
N GLN A 467 29.71 0.96 -15.91
CA GLN A 467 29.72 2.43 -16.01
C GLN A 467 30.70 2.80 -17.13
N GLU A 468 30.18 3.37 -18.22
CA GLU A 468 30.93 3.70 -19.44
C GLU A 468 30.68 5.15 -19.85
N MET A 469 31.77 5.90 -20.07
CA MET A 469 31.72 7.25 -20.60
C MET A 469 31.83 7.23 -22.13
N LYS A 470 30.93 7.93 -22.80
CA LYS A 470 30.98 8.28 -24.22
C LYS A 470 31.05 9.78 -24.41
N VAL A 471 31.84 10.21 -25.39
CA VAL A 471 32.16 11.61 -25.63
C VAL A 471 31.95 11.94 -27.10
N GLY A 472 31.33 13.09 -27.36
CA GLY A 472 31.09 13.57 -28.72
C GLY A 472 30.13 12.67 -29.50
N ASP A 473 30.27 12.69 -30.81
CA ASP A 473 29.50 11.86 -31.74
C ASP A 473 30.17 10.47 -31.89
N ASP A 474 30.04 9.67 -30.84
CA ASP A 474 30.63 8.33 -30.72
C ASP A 474 32.17 8.36 -30.78
N GLY A 475 32.77 9.14 -29.89
CA GLY A 475 34.23 9.34 -29.81
C GLY A 475 34.76 10.34 -30.82
N LYS A 476 33.90 11.17 -31.44
CA LYS A 476 34.31 12.18 -32.43
C LYS A 476 33.97 13.58 -31.95
N VAL A 477 34.94 14.48 -32.07
CA VAL A 477 34.77 15.89 -31.71
C VAL A 477 35.16 16.75 -32.91
N TYR A 478 34.31 17.72 -33.23
CA TYR A 478 34.46 18.58 -34.40
C TYR A 478 34.90 19.98 -33.99
N ILE A 479 35.97 20.48 -34.60
CA ILE A 479 36.40 21.88 -34.46
C ILE A 479 36.11 22.66 -35.73
N GLU A 480 35.34 23.73 -35.61
CA GLU A 480 35.07 24.66 -36.70
C GLU A 480 36.30 25.49 -37.03
N ILE A 481 36.76 25.42 -38.28
CA ILE A 481 37.91 26.19 -38.77
C ILE A 481 37.55 26.96 -40.04
N THR A 482 38.21 28.11 -40.24
CA THR A 482 38.05 28.92 -41.45
C THR A 482 38.64 28.24 -42.69
N GLU A 483 38.15 28.60 -43.88
CA GLU A 483 38.73 28.10 -45.15
C GLU A 483 40.23 28.39 -45.28
N GLN A 484 40.70 29.51 -44.72
CA GLN A 484 42.13 29.85 -44.70
C GLN A 484 42.92 28.92 -43.79
N GLN A 485 42.40 28.59 -42.60
CA GLN A 485 43.01 27.60 -41.70
C GLN A 485 43.02 26.22 -42.35
N TYR A 486 41.92 25.80 -42.99
CA TYR A 486 41.83 24.53 -43.70
C TYR A 486 42.92 24.39 -44.78
N LYS A 487 43.08 25.40 -45.66
CA LYS A 487 44.12 25.40 -46.71
C LYS A 487 45.54 25.32 -46.14
N LYS A 488 45.80 25.95 -44.99
CA LYS A 488 47.11 25.90 -44.33
C LYS A 488 47.36 24.53 -43.67
N MET A 489 46.36 23.98 -42.99
CA MET A 489 46.44 22.73 -42.24
C MET A 489 46.44 21.49 -43.14
N GLY A 490 45.68 21.50 -44.25
CA GLY A 490 45.58 20.37 -45.19
C GLY A 490 46.90 19.99 -45.89
N LYS A 491 47.99 20.74 -45.69
CA LYS A 491 49.35 20.36 -46.13
C LYS A 491 50.05 19.38 -45.18
N ARG A 492 49.57 19.22 -43.95
CA ARG A 492 50.23 18.45 -42.87
C ARG A 492 49.29 17.48 -42.13
N PHE A 493 47.99 17.65 -42.31
CA PHE A 493 46.95 16.78 -41.79
C PHE A 493 46.24 16.07 -42.95
N SER A 494 45.86 14.82 -42.72
CA SER A 494 45.14 14.02 -43.70
C SER A 494 43.72 14.55 -43.87
N LYS A 495 43.20 14.47 -45.10
CA LYS A 495 41.76 14.62 -45.32
C LYS A 495 41.07 13.37 -44.80
N CYS A 496 39.89 13.54 -44.22
CA CYS A 496 39.05 12.42 -43.82
C CYS A 496 37.58 12.76 -44.02
N CYS A 497 36.73 11.76 -43.88
CA CYS A 497 35.30 11.90 -44.05
C CYS A 497 34.69 12.57 -42.81
N SER A 498 33.39 12.88 -42.86
CA SER A 498 32.67 13.38 -41.69
C SER A 498 32.75 12.39 -40.51
N ASN A 499 32.81 11.09 -40.77
CA ASN A 499 32.97 10.07 -39.73
C ASN A 499 34.42 9.80 -39.31
N GLY A 500 35.41 10.53 -39.85
CA GLY A 500 36.83 10.35 -39.53
C GLY A 500 37.57 9.30 -40.37
N ASP A 501 36.88 8.57 -41.25
CA ASP A 501 37.52 7.56 -42.11
C ASP A 501 38.32 8.19 -43.25
N GLU A 502 39.27 7.46 -43.82
CA GLU A 502 40.05 7.91 -44.99
C GLU A 502 39.41 7.49 -46.33
N SER A 503 38.31 6.72 -46.31
CA SER A 503 37.79 5.97 -47.46
C SER A 503 36.91 6.75 -48.46
N CYS A 504 36.59 8.02 -48.19
CA CYS A 504 35.71 8.83 -49.06
C CYS A 504 36.45 9.73 -50.07
N PHE A 505 37.77 9.58 -50.24
CA PHE A 505 38.58 10.38 -51.17
C PHE A 505 39.33 9.57 -52.21
#